data_AF-A0A0F9S8V0-F1
#
_entry.id   AF-A0A0F9S8V0-F1
#
_cell.length_a   1.000
_cell.length_b   1.000
_cell.length_c   1.000
_cell.angle_alpha   90.00
_cell.angle_beta   90.00
_cell.angle_gamma   90.00
#
_symmetry.space_group_name_H-M   'P 1'
#
loop_
_entity.id
_entity.type
_entity.pdbx_description
1 polymer ?
#
loop_
_entity_poly.entity_id
_entity_poly.type
_entity_poly.pdbx_seq_one_letter_code
_entity_poly.pdbx_strand_id
1 'polypeptide(L)'
;MSEEQKTVVEEVVDDAQPEQQQDTSQEVQPSSETATQDKSQDHNWREMRQSMEELKRHNYALETEITRISAAQKPKAEEEDLDGADEDISTVGQTKKLIRREASKIAREIVRQRESQTVEERLRLKYADYDEIVNKKNLETLFASAPELVKMLKAHQDDPYEQAIGAYKLMKQFGVSREDSVKLQDNQAKPRSVNSVGQTSALSQANAFSRGLTPDLRKQLYNEMKEAAKQA
;
A
#
# COMPACT_ATOMS: atom_id res chain seq x y z
N MET A 1 -27.49 2.42 59.17
CA MET A 1 -28.12 2.90 57.93
C MET A 1 -27.08 2.71 56.83
N SER A 2 -26.69 1.46 56.50
CA SER A 2 -27.39 0.52 55.58
C SER A 2 -27.45 1.11 54.17
N GLU A 3 -26.53 0.67 53.28
CA GLU A 3 -26.76 -0.27 52.14
C GLU A 3 -27.37 0.48 50.94
N GLU A 4 -26.95 0.39 49.67
CA GLU A 4 -26.48 -0.70 48.79
C GLU A 4 -25.53 -0.07 47.71
N GLN A 5 -24.35 -0.57 47.31
CA GLN A 5 -23.95 -1.76 46.52
C GLN A 5 -24.67 -1.97 45.16
N LYS A 6 -23.94 -1.87 44.03
CA LYS A 6 -23.61 -2.97 43.07
C LYS A 6 -22.91 -2.47 41.76
N THR A 7 -21.62 -2.80 41.57
CA THR A 7 -21.00 -3.78 40.60
C THR A 7 -20.96 -3.31 39.14
N VAL A 8 -19.82 -2.99 38.48
CA VAL A 8 -18.59 -3.75 38.11
C VAL A 8 -18.90 -5.07 37.37
N VAL A 9 -18.36 -5.24 36.15
CA VAL A 9 -17.43 -6.33 35.74
C VAL A 9 -16.93 -6.10 34.30
N GLU A 10 -15.62 -6.23 34.20
CA GLU A 10 -14.71 -6.31 33.06
C GLU A 10 -14.26 -7.78 32.97
N GLU A 11 -14.29 -8.43 31.80
CA GLU A 11 -13.48 -9.62 31.45
C GLU A 11 -13.72 -10.01 29.97
N VAL A 12 -12.76 -9.82 29.06
CA VAL A 12 -11.81 -10.82 28.52
C VAL A 12 -12.37 -12.24 28.39
N VAL A 13 -12.49 -12.74 27.16
CA VAL A 13 -12.32 -14.19 26.87
C VAL A 13 -11.57 -14.37 25.56
N ASP A 14 -10.57 -15.23 25.68
CA ASP A 14 -9.51 -15.66 24.79
C ASP A 14 -9.95 -16.74 23.77
N ASP A 15 -9.01 -17.04 22.88
CA ASP A 15 -8.91 -18.08 21.87
C ASP A 15 -9.25 -19.53 22.36
N ALA A 16 -9.91 -20.34 21.53
CA ALA A 16 -9.67 -21.80 21.43
C ALA A 16 -10.47 -22.47 20.28
N GLN A 17 -9.73 -23.27 19.51
CA GLN A 17 -10.09 -24.09 18.35
C GLN A 17 -10.82 -25.42 18.72
N PRO A 18 -11.17 -26.33 17.77
CA PRO A 18 -12.42 -27.08 17.72
C PRO A 18 -12.34 -28.51 18.27
N GLU A 19 -13.47 -29.07 18.70
CA GLU A 19 -13.63 -30.52 18.93
C GLU A 19 -14.73 -31.13 18.05
N GLN A 20 -14.35 -32.19 17.34
CA GLN A 20 -15.19 -33.16 16.67
C GLN A 20 -15.87 -34.07 17.70
N GLN A 21 -17.17 -34.35 17.55
CA GLN A 21 -17.76 -35.62 17.98
C GLN A 21 -18.76 -36.13 16.95
N GLN A 22 -18.55 -37.40 16.57
CA GLN A 22 -19.34 -38.21 15.67
C GLN A 22 -20.53 -38.89 16.37
N ASP A 23 -21.52 -39.20 15.54
CA ASP A 23 -22.50 -40.29 15.59
C ASP A 23 -23.59 -40.32 16.67
N THR A 24 -24.83 -40.17 16.20
CA THR A 24 -25.84 -41.23 16.36
C THR A 24 -26.93 -41.12 15.30
N SER A 25 -27.01 -42.14 14.44
CA SER A 25 -28.10 -42.40 13.51
C SER A 25 -29.43 -42.60 14.23
N GLN A 26 -30.48 -41.92 13.78
CA GLN A 26 -31.83 -42.45 13.87
C GLN A 26 -32.61 -42.23 12.57
N GLU A 27 -33.43 -43.23 12.30
CA GLU A 27 -33.92 -43.67 11.02
C GLU A 27 -35.21 -42.93 10.61
N VAL A 28 -35.39 -42.85 9.29
CA VAL A 28 -36.38 -42.11 8.52
C VAL A 28 -37.83 -42.49 8.85
N GLN A 29 -38.69 -41.47 9.00
CA GLN A 29 -40.12 -41.54 8.68
C GLN A 29 -40.47 -40.39 7.72
N PRO A 30 -40.94 -40.64 6.48
CA PRO A 30 -41.35 -39.57 5.58
C PRO A 30 -42.86 -39.35 5.76
N SER A 31 -43.24 -38.44 6.66
CA SER A 31 -44.61 -37.94 6.73
C SER A 31 -44.78 -36.76 5.78
N SER A 32 -45.73 -36.91 4.87
CA SER A 32 -46.19 -35.98 3.83
C SER A 32 -46.50 -34.55 4.33
N GLU A 33 -45.53 -33.64 4.24
CA GLU A 33 -45.73 -32.18 4.41
C GLU A 33 -45.24 -31.32 3.22
N THR A 34 -44.90 -31.93 2.09
CA THR A 34 -44.31 -31.22 0.93
C THR A 34 -45.28 -30.26 0.23
N ALA A 35 -46.60 -30.36 0.42
CA ALA A 35 -47.55 -29.53 -0.32
C ALA A 35 -47.78 -28.10 0.23
N THR A 36 -47.40 -27.81 1.48
CA THR A 36 -47.55 -26.48 2.10
C THR A 36 -46.22 -25.71 2.18
N GLN A 37 -45.08 -26.40 2.32
CA GLN A 37 -43.76 -25.78 2.25
C GLN A 37 -43.45 -25.23 0.85
N ASP A 38 -43.82 -25.95 -0.21
CA ASP A 38 -43.61 -25.49 -1.60
C ASP A 38 -44.34 -24.16 -1.89
N LYS A 39 -45.55 -23.96 -1.34
CA LYS A 39 -46.31 -22.71 -1.52
C LYS A 39 -45.66 -21.53 -0.78
N SER A 40 -45.09 -21.77 0.39
CA SER A 40 -44.37 -20.75 1.17
C SER A 40 -43.05 -20.37 0.49
N GLN A 41 -42.35 -21.36 -0.07
CA GLN A 41 -41.10 -21.15 -0.78
C GLN A 41 -41.35 -20.41 -2.11
N ASP A 42 -42.39 -20.80 -2.86
CA ASP A 42 -42.80 -20.13 -4.09
C ASP A 42 -43.22 -18.67 -3.88
N HIS A 43 -43.86 -18.37 -2.75
CA HIS A 43 -44.23 -17.01 -2.38
C HIS A 43 -42.97 -16.16 -2.13
N ASN A 44 -42.01 -16.71 -1.36
CA ASN A 44 -40.73 -16.06 -1.11
C ASN A 44 -39.94 -15.80 -2.41
N TRP A 45 -39.89 -16.77 -3.32
CA TRP A 45 -39.24 -16.60 -4.63
C TRP A 45 -39.94 -15.58 -5.54
N ARG A 46 -41.24 -15.35 -5.36
CA ARG A 46 -41.97 -14.29 -6.09
C ARG A 46 -41.68 -12.92 -5.50
N GLU A 47 -41.70 -12.78 -4.17
CA GLU A 47 -41.34 -11.53 -3.50
C GLU A 47 -39.88 -11.15 -3.78
N MET A 48 -38.96 -12.12 -3.77
CA MET A 48 -37.56 -11.88 -4.11
C MET A 48 -37.40 -11.41 -5.56
N ARG A 49 -38.17 -11.97 -6.50
CA ARG A 49 -38.17 -11.53 -7.90
C ARG A 49 -38.72 -10.11 -8.06
N GLN A 50 -39.81 -9.79 -7.37
CA GLN A 50 -40.39 -8.44 -7.37
C GLN A 50 -39.41 -7.42 -6.77
N SER A 51 -38.82 -7.73 -5.62
CA SER A 51 -37.81 -6.90 -4.97
C SER A 51 -36.59 -6.66 -5.88
N MET A 52 -36.11 -7.71 -6.55
CA MET A 52 -35.00 -7.58 -7.50
C MET A 52 -35.36 -6.71 -8.71
N GLU A 53 -36.58 -6.81 -9.22
CA GLU A 53 -37.07 -5.99 -10.33
C GLU A 53 -37.20 -4.52 -9.93
N GLU A 54 -37.72 -4.24 -8.73
CA GLU A 54 -37.79 -2.88 -8.17
C GLU A 54 -36.40 -2.28 -7.96
N LEU A 55 -35.45 -3.04 -7.42
CA LEU A 55 -34.05 -2.62 -7.27
C LEU A 55 -33.41 -2.31 -8.63
N LYS A 56 -33.62 -3.15 -9.64
CA LYS A 56 -33.14 -2.91 -11.01
C LYS A 56 -33.73 -1.64 -11.60
N ARG A 57 -35.04 -1.41 -11.38
CA ARG A 57 -35.72 -0.20 -11.85
C ARG A 57 -35.18 1.05 -11.16
N HIS A 58 -34.92 0.99 -9.86
CA HIS A 58 -34.34 2.10 -9.11
C HIS A 58 -32.90 2.39 -9.56
N ASN A 59 -32.08 1.36 -9.73
CA ASN A 59 -30.72 1.50 -10.27
C ASN A 59 -30.74 2.11 -11.67
N TYR A 60 -31.62 1.65 -12.56
CA TYR A 60 -31.78 2.25 -13.87
C TYR A 60 -32.20 3.72 -13.80
N ALA A 61 -33.15 4.07 -12.93
CA ALA A 61 -33.57 5.46 -12.74
C ALA A 61 -32.39 6.34 -12.25
N LEU A 62 -31.64 5.88 -11.24
CA LEU A 62 -30.45 6.58 -10.76
C LEU A 62 -29.38 6.72 -11.83
N GLU A 63 -29.11 5.66 -12.60
CA GLU A 63 -28.16 5.70 -13.72
C GLU A 63 -28.58 6.72 -14.76
N THR A 64 -29.88 6.78 -15.12
CA THR A 64 -30.36 7.78 -16.08
C THR A 64 -30.25 9.20 -15.52
N GLU A 65 -30.47 9.40 -14.22
CA GLU A 65 -30.32 10.71 -13.58
C GLU A 65 -28.86 11.13 -13.50
N ILE A 66 -27.95 10.22 -13.13
CA ILE A 66 -26.50 10.43 -13.17
C ILE A 66 -26.05 10.75 -14.60
N THR A 67 -26.57 10.03 -15.60
CA THR A 67 -26.26 10.27 -17.02
C THR A 67 -26.75 11.64 -17.47
N ARG A 68 -27.93 12.08 -17.00
CA ARG A 68 -28.48 13.41 -17.28
C ARG A 68 -27.66 14.52 -16.61
N ILE A 69 -27.28 14.33 -15.34
CA ILE A 69 -26.46 15.29 -14.60
C ILE A 69 -25.06 15.37 -15.20
N SER A 70 -24.44 14.23 -15.53
CA SER A 70 -23.12 14.19 -16.16
C SER A 70 -23.13 14.72 -17.59
N ALA A 71 -24.21 14.52 -18.36
CA ALA A 71 -24.39 15.15 -19.67
C ALA A 71 -24.57 16.67 -19.56
N ALA A 72 -25.30 17.16 -18.54
CA ALA A 72 -25.41 18.58 -18.24
C ALA A 72 -24.12 19.20 -17.66
N GLN A 73 -23.27 18.38 -17.06
CA GLN A 73 -21.95 18.75 -16.55
C GLN A 73 -20.81 18.45 -17.52
N LYS A 74 -21.10 17.90 -18.71
CA LYS A 74 -20.06 17.66 -19.72
C LYS A 74 -19.53 19.04 -20.11
N PRO A 75 -18.28 19.38 -19.73
CA PRO A 75 -17.77 20.70 -19.97
C PRO A 75 -17.65 20.85 -21.48
N LYS A 76 -18.36 21.83 -22.06
CA LYS A 76 -17.85 22.45 -23.28
C LYS A 76 -16.43 22.88 -22.93
N ALA A 77 -15.47 22.34 -23.66
CA ALA A 77 -14.11 22.85 -23.70
C ALA A 77 -14.17 24.24 -24.34
N GLU A 78 -14.62 25.22 -23.56
CA GLU A 78 -14.36 26.62 -23.79
C GLU A 78 -13.37 27.00 -22.68
N GLU A 79 -12.10 27.08 -23.07
CA GLU A 79 -11.16 28.03 -22.47
C GLU A 79 -11.81 29.41 -22.56
N GLU A 80 -12.72 29.71 -21.64
CA GLU A 80 -13.23 31.06 -21.47
C GLU A 80 -12.26 31.74 -20.52
N ASP A 81 -11.26 32.37 -21.12
CA ASP A 81 -10.45 33.44 -20.55
C ASP A 81 -11.39 34.48 -19.94
N LEU A 82 -11.70 34.33 -18.65
CA LEU A 82 -12.27 35.39 -17.82
C LEU A 82 -11.15 36.28 -17.27
N ASP A 83 -10.18 36.61 -18.13
CA ASP A 83 -9.05 37.51 -17.80
C ASP A 83 -9.28 38.93 -18.35
N GLY A 84 -10.50 39.26 -18.75
CA GLY A 84 -10.81 40.58 -19.31
C GLY A 84 -12.26 41.00 -19.12
N ALA A 85 -12.65 41.34 -17.89
CA ALA A 85 -13.79 42.23 -17.67
C ALA A 85 -13.68 42.89 -16.30
N ASP A 86 -12.91 43.98 -16.23
CA ASP A 86 -13.15 45.08 -15.28
C ASP A 86 -14.50 45.77 -15.62
N GLU A 87 -15.58 45.01 -15.76
CA GLU A 87 -16.93 45.54 -15.94
C GLU A 87 -17.66 45.52 -14.59
N ASP A 88 -17.97 46.73 -14.12
CA ASP A 88 -18.43 47.12 -12.79
C ASP A 88 -19.77 46.49 -12.32
N ILE A 89 -20.33 45.52 -13.05
CA ILE A 89 -21.59 44.84 -12.69
C ILE A 89 -21.53 43.34 -13.05
N SER A 90 -20.97 42.54 -12.14
CA SER A 90 -21.10 41.08 -12.20
C SER A 90 -22.55 40.65 -11.86
N THR A 91 -23.13 39.76 -12.65
CA THR A 91 -24.48 39.21 -12.37
C THR A 91 -24.43 38.29 -11.14
N VAL A 92 -25.49 38.26 -10.31
CA VAL A 92 -25.60 37.41 -9.09
C VAL A 92 -25.26 35.92 -9.35
N GLY A 93 -25.56 35.42 -10.56
CA GLY A 93 -25.19 34.06 -10.97
C GLY A 93 -23.68 33.87 -11.19
N GLN A 94 -22.99 34.86 -11.76
CA GLN A 94 -21.54 34.83 -12.00
C GLN A 94 -20.77 34.92 -10.67
N THR A 95 -21.19 35.80 -9.76
CA THR A 95 -20.58 35.89 -8.41
C THR A 95 -20.77 34.60 -7.62
N LYS A 96 -21.96 33.99 -7.65
CA LYS A 96 -22.19 32.68 -7.01
C LYS A 96 -21.30 31.58 -7.61
N LYS A 97 -21.04 31.60 -8.92
CA LYS A 97 -20.13 30.65 -9.60
C LYS A 97 -18.67 30.88 -9.19
N LEU A 98 -18.22 32.13 -9.11
CA LEU A 98 -16.89 32.50 -8.64
C LEU A 98 -16.69 32.10 -7.17
N ILE A 99 -17.62 32.46 -6.28
CA ILE A 99 -17.60 32.09 -4.87
C ILE A 99 -17.55 30.56 -4.72
N ARG A 100 -18.33 29.80 -5.49
CA ARG A 100 -18.30 28.34 -5.46
C ARG A 100 -16.95 27.78 -5.93
N ARG A 101 -16.34 28.38 -6.96
CA ARG A 101 -15.03 27.98 -7.47
C ARG A 101 -13.93 28.25 -6.46
N GLU A 102 -13.93 29.43 -5.84
CA GLU A 102 -13.00 29.80 -4.78
C GLU A 102 -13.18 28.94 -3.54
N ALA A 103 -14.42 28.76 -3.07
CA ALA A 103 -14.71 27.89 -1.95
C ALA A 103 -14.27 26.44 -2.22
N SER A 104 -14.44 25.94 -3.45
CA SER A 104 -13.95 24.61 -3.84
C SER A 104 -12.41 24.53 -3.85
N LYS A 105 -11.72 25.59 -4.28
CA LYS A 105 -10.25 25.66 -4.23
C LYS A 105 -9.76 25.66 -2.78
N ILE A 106 -10.33 26.52 -1.93
CA ILE A 106 -10.00 26.62 -0.51
C ILE A 106 -10.28 25.30 0.21
N ALA A 107 -11.43 24.67 -0.04
CA ALA A 107 -11.77 23.39 0.56
C ALA A 107 -10.77 22.29 0.17
N ARG A 108 -10.36 22.22 -1.10
CA ARG A 108 -9.34 21.27 -1.56
C ARG A 108 -7.99 21.52 -0.89
N GLU A 109 -7.59 22.77 -0.74
CA GLU A 109 -6.33 23.12 -0.10
C GLU A 109 -6.31 22.76 1.38
N ILE A 110 -7.41 23.01 2.11
CA ILE A 110 -7.55 22.62 3.52
C ILE A 110 -7.49 21.10 3.68
N VAL A 111 -8.18 20.33 2.83
CA VAL A 111 -8.15 18.87 2.85
C VAL A 111 -6.73 18.36 2.62
N ARG A 112 -6.05 18.88 1.58
CA ARG A 112 -4.68 18.52 1.26
C ARG A 112 -3.71 18.83 2.40
N GLN A 113 -3.86 19.98 3.06
CA GLN A 113 -3.04 20.34 4.23
C GLN A 113 -3.27 19.38 5.39
N ARG A 114 -4.54 19.06 5.71
CA ARG A 114 -4.86 18.07 6.76
C ARG A 114 -4.27 16.71 6.44
N GLU A 115 -4.43 16.24 5.21
CA GLU A 115 -3.87 14.95 4.78
C GLU A 115 -2.36 14.95 4.97
N SER A 116 -1.66 16.00 4.50
CA SER A 116 -0.20 16.10 4.65
C SER A 116 0.28 16.05 6.11
N GLN A 117 -0.46 16.67 7.05
CA GLN A 117 -0.12 16.63 8.48
C GLN A 117 -0.32 15.24 9.07
N THR A 118 -1.42 14.56 8.71
CA THR A 118 -1.71 13.22 9.24
C THR A 118 -0.81 12.12 8.64
N VAL A 119 -0.26 12.35 7.44
CA VAL A 119 0.63 11.38 6.78
C VAL A 119 1.89 11.14 7.58
N GLU A 120 2.53 12.19 8.09
CA GLU A 120 3.76 12.07 8.90
C GLU A 120 3.50 11.32 10.21
N GLU A 121 2.41 11.62 10.89
CA GLU A 121 2.02 10.93 12.13
C GLU A 121 1.76 9.44 11.90
N ARG A 122 1.03 9.09 10.83
CA ARG A 122 0.77 7.70 10.46
C ARG A 122 2.07 6.95 10.14
N LEU A 123 3.02 7.61 9.49
CA LEU A 123 4.31 7.01 9.16
C LEU A 123 5.18 6.78 10.39
N ARG A 124 5.22 7.73 11.33
CA ARG A 124 5.90 7.55 12.62
C ARG A 124 5.33 6.39 13.43
N LEU A 125 4.01 6.24 13.44
CA LEU A 125 3.34 5.11 14.11
C LEU A 125 3.68 3.77 13.44
N LYS A 126 3.81 3.76 12.11
CA LYS A 126 4.09 2.53 11.34
C LYS A 126 5.57 2.15 11.33
N TYR A 127 6.46 3.13 11.38
CA TYR A 127 7.91 2.96 11.27
C TYR A 127 8.60 3.67 12.44
N ALA A 128 9.06 2.90 13.43
CA ALA A 128 9.72 3.44 14.61
C ALA A 128 11.06 4.14 14.30
N ASP A 129 11.70 3.76 13.20
CA ASP A 129 12.96 4.31 12.67
C ASP A 129 12.74 5.50 11.71
N TYR A 130 11.50 5.99 11.58
CA TYR A 130 11.15 7.04 10.63
C TYR A 130 11.99 8.31 10.81
N ASP A 131 12.07 8.84 12.03
CA ASP A 131 12.79 10.09 12.31
C ASP A 131 14.32 9.95 12.12
N GLU A 132 14.86 8.74 12.27
CA GLU A 132 16.28 8.48 12.00
C GLU A 132 16.57 8.42 10.49
N ILE A 133 15.67 7.80 9.72
CA ILE A 133 15.83 7.60 8.28
C ILE A 133 15.50 8.88 7.50
N VAL A 134 14.41 9.56 7.83
CA VAL A 134 13.94 10.78 7.17
C VAL A 134 14.64 11.99 7.79
N ASN A 135 15.94 12.06 7.57
CA ASN A 135 16.78 13.17 8.02
C ASN A 135 17.29 13.99 6.82
N LYS A 136 17.69 15.25 7.08
CA LYS A 136 18.18 16.16 6.02
C LYS A 136 19.38 15.59 5.25
N LYS A 137 20.29 14.89 5.95
CA LYS A 137 21.50 14.31 5.37
C LYS A 137 21.20 13.15 4.40
N ASN A 138 20.24 12.30 4.73
CA ASN A 138 19.80 11.17 3.92
C ASN A 138 19.01 11.68 2.71
N LEU A 139 18.24 12.75 2.86
CA LEU A 139 17.61 13.43 1.74
C LEU A 139 18.65 13.99 0.76
N GLU A 140 19.67 14.70 1.23
CA GLU A 140 20.77 15.18 0.37
C GLU A 140 21.49 14.04 -0.35
N THR A 141 21.73 12.94 0.37
CA THR A 141 22.34 11.73 -0.21
C THR A 141 21.45 11.11 -1.30
N LEU A 142 20.14 11.06 -1.08
CA LEU A 142 19.15 10.58 -2.06
C LEU A 142 19.12 11.48 -3.30
N PHE A 143 19.17 12.80 -3.13
CA PHE A 143 19.24 13.76 -4.24
C PHE A 143 20.51 13.58 -5.06
N ALA A 144 21.64 13.29 -4.42
CA ALA A 144 22.92 13.08 -5.08
C ALA A 144 23.00 11.72 -5.79
N SER A 145 22.48 10.65 -5.17
CA SER A 145 22.60 9.29 -5.71
C SER A 145 21.58 8.99 -6.81
N ALA A 146 20.35 9.48 -6.67
CA ALA A 146 19.24 9.11 -7.56
C ALA A 146 18.26 10.28 -7.81
N PRO A 147 18.69 11.34 -8.52
CA PRO A 147 17.83 12.49 -8.80
C PRO A 147 16.59 12.15 -9.63
N GLU A 148 16.65 11.14 -10.50
CA GLU A 148 15.51 10.70 -11.32
C GLU A 148 14.39 10.09 -10.49
N LEU A 149 14.71 9.33 -9.44
CA LEU A 149 13.71 8.77 -8.53
C LEU A 149 13.01 9.86 -7.73
N VAL A 150 13.74 10.91 -7.37
CA VAL A 150 13.13 12.05 -6.68
C VAL A 150 12.17 12.82 -7.60
N LYS A 151 12.49 12.95 -8.89
CA LYS A 151 11.56 13.53 -9.87
C LYS A 151 10.29 12.68 -10.00
N MET A 152 10.42 11.35 -10.06
CA MET A 152 9.26 10.45 -10.12
C MET A 152 8.40 10.56 -8.85
N LEU A 153 9.01 10.59 -7.67
CA LEU A 153 8.30 10.82 -6.42
C LEU A 153 7.52 12.13 -6.44
N LYS A 154 8.10 13.21 -6.96
CA LYS A 154 7.40 14.50 -7.08
C LYS A 154 6.27 14.48 -8.11
N ALA A 155 6.37 13.67 -9.15
CA ALA A 155 5.36 13.54 -10.19
C ALA A 155 4.12 12.77 -9.71
N HIS A 156 4.29 11.79 -8.83
CA HIS A 156 3.18 11.11 -8.16
C HIS A 156 2.64 11.98 -7.02
N GLN A 157 1.77 12.94 -7.36
CA GLN A 157 1.20 13.92 -6.43
C GLN A 157 -0.22 13.57 -5.96
N ASP A 158 -0.79 12.47 -6.48
CA ASP A 158 -2.18 12.08 -6.23
C ASP A 158 -2.41 11.51 -4.83
N ASP A 159 -1.40 10.84 -4.24
CA ASP A 159 -1.46 10.34 -2.86
C ASP A 159 -0.18 10.68 -2.07
N PRO A 160 -0.23 11.62 -1.11
CA PRO A 160 0.92 11.99 -0.29
C PRO A 160 1.41 10.85 0.62
N TYR A 161 0.53 9.91 1.00
CA TYR A 161 0.90 8.81 1.88
C TYR A 161 1.77 7.77 1.17
N GLU A 162 1.34 7.32 -0.01
CA GLU A 162 2.13 6.39 -0.83
C GLU A 162 3.46 7.01 -1.27
N GLN A 163 3.46 8.29 -1.64
CA GLN A 163 4.66 9.03 -1.95
C GLN A 163 5.66 9.00 -0.79
N ALA A 164 5.18 9.28 0.43
CA ALA A 164 6.03 9.30 1.62
C ALA A 164 6.53 7.89 2.00
N ILE A 165 5.74 6.83 1.79
CA ILE A 165 6.20 5.44 1.93
C ILE A 165 7.32 5.12 0.92
N GLY A 166 7.13 5.52 -0.35
CA GLY A 166 8.13 5.31 -1.39
C GLY A 166 9.44 6.02 -1.06
N ALA A 167 9.35 7.28 -0.65
CA ALA A 167 10.49 8.08 -0.22
C ALA A 167 11.21 7.44 0.98
N TYR A 168 10.47 6.99 2.00
CA TYR A 168 11.03 6.28 3.16
C TYR A 168 11.79 5.01 2.74
N LYS A 169 11.19 4.17 1.89
CA LYS A 169 11.83 2.93 1.42
C LYS A 169 13.12 3.21 0.66
N LEU A 170 13.10 4.23 -0.20
CA LEU A 170 14.29 4.65 -0.95
C LEU A 170 15.37 5.16 0.00
N MET A 171 15.02 6.07 0.92
CA MET A 171 15.97 6.57 1.92
C MET A 171 16.56 5.45 2.77
N LYS A 172 15.76 4.44 3.14
CA LYS A 172 16.24 3.26 3.89
C LYS A 172 17.21 2.40 3.09
N GLN A 173 17.00 2.26 1.78
CA GLN A 173 17.89 1.51 0.90
C GLN A 173 19.23 2.23 0.70
N PHE A 174 19.21 3.56 0.51
CA PHE A 174 20.43 4.34 0.29
C PHE A 174 21.17 4.67 1.60
N GLY A 175 20.43 4.85 2.68
CA GLY A 175 20.94 5.16 4.00
C GLY A 175 21.07 3.92 4.88
N VAL A 176 21.61 2.82 4.33
CA VAL A 176 21.83 1.51 4.99
C VAL A 176 21.75 1.63 6.49
N SER A 177 20.64 1.10 7.04
CA SER A 177 20.32 1.15 8.47
C SER A 177 21.60 0.93 9.27
N ARG A 178 21.88 1.81 10.23
CA ARG A 178 23.10 1.78 11.03
C ARG A 178 23.40 0.37 11.55
N GLU A 179 22.35 -0.35 11.93
CA GLU A 179 22.43 -1.74 12.36
C GLU A 179 23.02 -2.70 11.32
N ASP A 180 22.63 -2.58 10.05
CA ASP A 180 23.12 -3.46 8.99
C ASP A 180 24.57 -3.14 8.65
N SER A 181 24.94 -1.85 8.69
CA SER A 181 26.34 -1.43 8.51
C SER A 181 27.23 -1.96 9.64
N VAL A 182 26.76 -1.92 10.89
CA VAL A 182 27.48 -2.41 12.06
C VAL A 182 27.58 -3.94 12.02
N LYS A 183 26.49 -4.65 11.73
CA LYS A 183 26.52 -6.13 11.57
C LYS A 183 27.43 -6.57 10.43
N LEU A 184 27.48 -5.83 9.32
CA LEU A 184 28.42 -6.09 8.22
C LEU A 184 29.86 -5.86 8.65
N GLN A 185 30.14 -4.76 9.36
CA GLN A 185 31.49 -4.47 9.88
C GLN A 185 31.92 -5.51 10.91
N ASP A 186 31.04 -5.90 11.83
CA ASP A 186 31.29 -6.95 12.81
C ASP A 186 31.55 -8.30 12.12
N ASN A 187 30.78 -8.64 11.09
CA ASN A 187 31.01 -9.86 10.31
C ASN A 187 32.28 -9.80 9.46
N GLN A 188 32.69 -8.62 8.99
CA GLN A 188 33.98 -8.43 8.32
C GLN A 188 35.16 -8.49 9.29
N ALA A 189 34.98 -8.01 10.52
CA ALA A 189 35.98 -8.02 11.57
C ALA A 189 36.15 -9.39 12.23
N LYS A 190 35.13 -10.26 12.17
CA LYS A 190 35.25 -11.64 12.64
C LYS A 190 36.35 -12.37 11.85
N PRO A 191 37.34 -12.96 12.53
CA PRO A 191 38.39 -13.71 11.86
C PRO A 191 37.76 -14.86 11.08
N ARG A 192 38.02 -14.89 9.76
CA ARG A 192 37.55 -15.97 8.90
C ARG A 192 38.14 -17.29 9.41
N SER A 193 37.30 -18.30 9.60
CA SER A 193 37.78 -19.60 10.06
C SER A 193 38.81 -20.14 9.07
N VAL A 194 39.86 -20.77 9.59
CA VAL A 194 40.96 -21.31 8.77
C VAL A 194 40.44 -22.35 7.75
N ASN A 195 39.32 -23.01 8.06
CA ASN A 195 38.62 -23.93 7.17
C ASN A 195 37.92 -23.24 5.98
N SER A 196 37.62 -21.94 6.09
CA SER A 196 37.01 -21.13 5.01
C SER A 196 38.06 -20.47 4.10
N VAL A 197 39.34 -20.52 4.45
CA VAL A 197 40.43 -19.92 3.65
C VAL A 197 40.82 -20.79 2.44
N GLY A 198 40.43 -22.07 2.43
CA GLY A 198 40.65 -22.99 1.29
C GLY A 198 39.41 -23.29 0.44
N GLN A 199 38.20 -22.99 0.95
CA GLN A 199 36.96 -23.17 0.20
C GLN A 199 36.66 -21.88 -0.55
N THR A 200 37.20 -21.76 -1.76
CA THR A 200 36.80 -20.75 -2.72
C THR A 200 35.34 -20.96 -3.08
N SER A 201 34.43 -20.44 -2.27
CA SER A 201 33.01 -20.43 -2.58
C SER A 201 32.82 -19.87 -3.99
N ALA A 202 32.03 -20.54 -4.82
CA ALA A 202 31.76 -20.13 -6.20
C ALA A 202 31.33 -18.66 -6.30
N LEU A 203 30.65 -18.15 -5.26
CA LEU A 203 30.26 -16.75 -5.15
C LEU A 203 31.46 -15.78 -5.00
N SER A 204 32.51 -16.20 -4.28
CA SER A 204 33.74 -15.41 -4.11
C SER A 204 34.55 -15.34 -5.40
N GLN A 205 34.46 -16.36 -6.26
CA GLN A 205 35.14 -16.39 -7.55
C GLN A 205 34.31 -15.75 -8.68
N ALA A 206 32.99 -15.59 -8.52
CA ALA A 206 32.10 -15.03 -9.54
C ALA A 206 32.54 -13.64 -10.02
N ASN A 207 33.13 -12.83 -9.14
CA ASN A 207 33.63 -11.50 -9.48
C ASN A 207 35.12 -11.48 -9.89
N ALA A 208 35.85 -12.59 -9.75
CA ALA A 208 37.30 -12.62 -10.01
C ALA A 208 37.65 -12.37 -11.49
N PHE A 209 36.75 -12.72 -12.41
CA PHE A 209 36.94 -12.53 -13.85
C PHE A 209 36.27 -11.25 -14.40
N SER A 210 35.46 -10.56 -13.60
CA SER A 210 34.72 -9.36 -14.03
C SER A 210 35.63 -8.20 -14.44
N ARG A 211 36.86 -8.16 -13.90
CA ARG A 211 37.89 -7.15 -14.21
C ARG A 211 38.93 -7.62 -15.23
N GLY A 212 38.70 -8.74 -15.91
CA GLY A 212 39.64 -9.35 -16.85
C GLY A 212 40.75 -10.16 -16.15
N LEU A 213 41.60 -10.82 -16.96
CA LEU A 213 42.69 -11.66 -16.46
C LEU A 213 43.81 -10.79 -15.87
N THR A 214 43.80 -10.61 -14.55
CA THR A 214 44.90 -9.95 -13.85
C THR A 214 46.18 -10.81 -13.93
N PRO A 215 47.38 -10.20 -13.78
CA PRO A 215 48.65 -10.92 -13.88
C PRO A 215 48.75 -12.10 -12.89
N ASP A 216 48.15 -11.95 -11.71
CA ASP A 216 48.14 -12.98 -10.68
C ASP A 216 47.21 -14.14 -11.05
N LEU A 217 46.05 -13.84 -11.64
CA LEU A 217 45.12 -14.87 -12.15
C LEU A 217 45.73 -15.67 -13.30
N ARG A 218 46.51 -15.00 -14.17
CA ARG A 218 47.22 -15.66 -15.27
C ARG A 218 48.30 -16.62 -14.76
N LYS A 219 49.02 -16.25 -13.70
CA LYS A 219 49.98 -17.15 -13.03
C LYS A 219 49.28 -18.35 -12.40
N GLN A 220 48.14 -18.12 -11.76
CA GLN A 220 47.34 -19.18 -11.13
C GLN A 220 46.84 -20.19 -12.18
N LEU A 221 46.25 -19.71 -13.27
CA LEU A 221 45.82 -20.55 -14.40
C LEU A 221 46.98 -21.35 -15.01
N TYR A 222 48.16 -20.71 -15.16
CA TYR A 222 49.34 -21.38 -15.70
C TYR A 222 49.85 -22.51 -14.79
N ASN A 223 49.79 -22.32 -13.47
CA ASN A 223 50.15 -23.35 -12.51
C ASN A 223 49.16 -24.52 -12.53
N GLU A 224 47.86 -24.23 -12.59
CA GLU A 224 46.81 -25.25 -12.71
C GLU A 224 46.96 -26.06 -14.01
N MET A 225 47.25 -25.42 -15.15
CA MET A 225 47.54 -26.13 -16.42
C MET A 225 48.76 -27.05 -16.30
N LYS A 226 49.81 -26.61 -15.61
CA LYS A 226 51.02 -27.42 -15.39
C LYS A 226 50.76 -28.61 -14.47
N GLU A 227 49.90 -28.46 -13.47
CA GLU A 227 49.55 -29.55 -12.56
C GLU A 227 48.63 -30.57 -13.25
N ALA A 228 47.63 -30.12 -14.00
CA ALA A 228 46.76 -30.99 -14.79
C ALA A 228 47.56 -31.80 -15.83
N ALA A 229 48.55 -31.17 -16.49
CA ALA A 229 49.44 -31.84 -17.44
C ALA A 229 50.39 -32.86 -16.80
N LYS A 230 50.59 -32.83 -15.47
CA LYS A 230 51.35 -33.85 -14.74
C LYS A 230 50.49 -35.00 -14.24
N GLN A 231 49.18 -34.79 -14.13
CA GLN A 231 48.22 -35.79 -13.67
C GLN A 231 47.57 -36.58 -14.83
N ALA A 232 47.72 -36.09 -16.07
CA ALA A 232 47.39 -36.80 -17.30
C ALA A 232 48.57 -37.66 -17.79
#